data_AF-A0A6D2KVK7-F1
#
_entry.id   AF-A0A6D2KVK7-F1
#
_cell.length_a   1.000
_cell.length_b   1.000
_cell.length_c   1.000
_cell.angle_alpha   90.00
_cell.angle_beta   90.00
_cell.angle_gamma   90.00
#
_symmetry.space_group_name_H-M   'P 1'
#
loop_
_entity.id
_entity.type
_entity.pdbx_description
1 polymer ?
#
loop_
_entity_poly.entity_id
_entity_poly.type
_entity_poly.pdbx_seq_one_letter_code
_entity_poly.pdbx_strand_id
1 'polypeptide(L)'
;MLPTAFYSKLEAAVASSIKAERKKDPESGLSLCYNANADVKDPNITIHFDGADVKLNIFNSFVQVSKDLVCFAFLETEGDAIYGNLSQMDFLVGYDTVSKMLSFKPADCAKM
;
A
#
# COMPACT_ATOMS: atom_id res chain seq x y z
N MET A 1 -0.54 0.68 8.07
CA MET A 1 -0.80 1.91 8.84
C MET A 1 0.53 2.56 9.17
N LEU A 2 0.59 3.89 9.18
CA LEU A 2 1.82 4.66 9.40
C LEU A 2 1.56 5.78 10.39
N PRO A 3 2.56 6.21 11.18
CA PRO A 3 2.43 7.37 12.05
C PRO A 3 1.94 8.60 11.28
N THR A 4 0.96 9.32 11.81
CA THR A 4 0.28 10.45 11.15
C THR A 4 1.24 11.41 10.44
N ALA A 5 2.30 11.86 11.12
CA ALA A 5 3.26 12.80 10.55
C ALA A 5 4.02 12.26 9.33
N PHE A 6 4.23 10.94 9.25
CA PHE A 6 4.84 10.29 8.10
C PHE A 6 3.80 10.03 7.00
N TYR A 7 2.61 9.56 7.38
CA TYR A 7 1.50 9.33 6.47
C TYR A 7 1.15 10.58 5.65
N SER A 8 0.99 11.74 6.28
CA SER A 8 0.63 12.97 5.56
C SER A 8 1.66 13.36 4.49
N LYS A 9 2.95 13.10 4.73
CA LYS A 9 4.03 13.34 3.76
C LYS A 9 3.98 12.34 2.61
N LEU A 10 3.77 11.06 2.93
CA LEU A 10 3.66 9.99 1.94
C LEU A 10 2.43 10.21 1.04
N GLU A 11 1.26 10.49 1.61
CA GLU A 11 0.02 10.74 0.87
C GLU A 11 0.21 11.92 -0.10
N ALA A 12 0.81 13.02 0.37
CA ALA A 12 1.10 14.18 -0.47
C ALA A 12 2.04 13.83 -1.64
N ALA A 13 3.11 13.07 -1.38
CA ALA A 13 4.05 12.63 -2.40
C ALA A 13 3.37 11.74 -3.45
N VAL A 14 2.61 10.73 -3.02
CA VAL A 14 1.86 9.83 -3.90
C VAL A 14 0.85 10.62 -4.75
N ALA A 15 0.09 11.52 -4.12
CA ALA A 15 -0.85 12.35 -4.84
C ALA A 15 -0.20 13.28 -5.88
N SER A 16 1.00 13.80 -5.59
CA SER A 16 1.74 14.63 -6.55
C SER A 16 2.25 13.85 -7.78
N SER A 17 2.40 12.53 -7.64
CA SER A 17 2.86 11.65 -8.71
C SER A 17 1.74 11.18 -9.65
N ILE A 18 0.48 11.32 -9.23
CA ILE A 18 -0.70 10.83 -9.96
C ILE A 18 -1.41 12.01 -10.62
N LYS A 19 -1.73 11.88 -11.92
CA LYS A 19 -2.39 12.93 -12.72
C LYS A 19 -3.92 12.91 -12.65
N ALA A 20 -4.50 11.96 -11.92
CA ALA A 20 -5.94 11.81 -11.78
C ALA A 20 -6.51 12.79 -10.74
N GLU A 21 -7.76 13.21 -10.94
CA GLU A 21 -8.48 14.05 -9.98
C GLU A 21 -8.83 13.24 -8.72
N ARG A 22 -8.49 13.78 -7.54
CA ARG A 22 -8.88 13.16 -6.27
C ARG A 22 -10.40 13.09 -6.14
N LYS A 23 -10.90 11.97 -5.65
CA LYS A 23 -12.30 11.77 -5.27
C LYS A 23 -12.38 11.49 -3.76
N LYS A 24 -13.50 11.88 -3.16
CA LYS A 24 -13.77 11.61 -1.76
C LYS A 24 -14.36 10.22 -1.60
N ASP A 25 -13.91 9.51 -0.59
CA ASP A 25 -14.55 8.30 -0.11
C ASP A 25 -15.28 8.60 1.22
N PRO A 26 -16.61 8.47 1.26
CA PRO A 26 -17.36 8.67 2.50
C PRO A 26 -17.32 7.49 3.48
N GLU A 27 -16.87 6.29 3.06
CA GLU A 27 -17.12 5.04 3.80
C GLU A 27 -15.86 4.34 4.31
N SER A 28 -14.77 4.24 3.52
CA SER A 28 -13.63 3.39 3.91
C SER A 28 -12.65 4.02 4.90
N GLY A 29 -12.71 5.35 5.08
CA GLY A 29 -11.71 6.10 5.84
C GLY A 29 -10.38 6.33 5.12
N LEU A 30 -10.24 5.90 3.86
CA LEU A 30 -9.08 6.20 3.03
C LEU A 30 -9.20 7.61 2.43
N SER A 31 -8.16 8.44 2.64
CA SER A 31 -8.20 9.86 2.29
C SER A 31 -7.76 10.18 0.86
N LEU A 32 -7.07 9.26 0.17
CA LEU A 32 -6.56 9.45 -1.18
C LEU A 32 -7.18 8.46 -2.17
N CYS A 33 -8.23 8.89 -2.85
CA CYS A 33 -8.97 8.07 -3.81
C CYS A 33 -9.11 8.73 -5.18
N TYR A 34 -9.37 7.92 -6.21
CA TYR A 34 -9.50 8.30 -7.61
C TYR A 34 -10.62 7.50 -8.28
N ASN A 35 -11.06 7.93 -9.46
CA ASN A 35 -11.97 7.13 -10.27
C ASN A 35 -11.29 5.80 -10.67
N ALA A 36 -11.98 4.67 -10.55
CA ALA A 36 -11.43 3.36 -10.88
C ALA A 36 -11.02 3.23 -12.38
N ASN A 37 -11.62 4.02 -13.26
CA ASN A 37 -11.27 4.08 -14.69
C ASN A 37 -10.15 5.08 -15.00
N ALA A 38 -9.65 5.83 -14.01
CA ALA A 38 -8.53 6.72 -14.24
C ALA A 38 -7.26 5.91 -14.50
N ASP A 39 -6.40 6.39 -15.41
CA ASP A 39 -5.05 5.85 -15.60
C ASP A 39 -4.19 6.24 -14.38
N VAL A 40 -4.41 5.56 -13.27
CA VAL A 40 -3.59 5.67 -12.06
C VAL A 40 -2.31 4.90 -12.37
N LYS A 41 -1.35 5.59 -13.00
CA LYS A 41 -0.01 5.04 -13.17
C LYS A 41 0.55 4.68 -11.81
N ASP A 42 1.00 3.42 -11.71
CA ASP A 42 1.52 2.85 -10.48
C ASP A 42 2.71 3.69 -9.97
N PRO A 43 2.56 4.42 -8.85
CA PRO A 43 3.70 5.05 -8.23
C PRO A 43 4.61 3.94 -7.70
N ASN A 44 5.87 3.91 -8.15
CA ASN A 44 6.83 2.94 -7.63
C ASN A 44 7.05 3.17 -6.12
N ILE A 45 6.40 2.36 -5.29
CA ILE A 45 6.55 2.39 -3.83
C ILE A 45 7.41 1.19 -3.41
N THR A 46 8.47 1.46 -2.65
CA THR A 46 9.35 0.44 -2.09
C THR A 46 9.41 0.63 -0.58
N ILE A 47 9.21 -0.45 0.16
CA ILE A 47 9.35 -0.49 1.61
C ILE A 47 10.77 -0.97 1.92
N HIS A 48 11.54 -0.11 2.58
CA HIS A 48 12.91 -0.40 2.97
C HIS A 48 12.91 -0.96 4.39
N PHE A 49 13.19 -2.26 4.51
CA PHE A 49 13.48 -2.93 5.77
C PHE A 49 14.99 -2.99 5.98
N ASP A 50 15.41 -3.27 7.22
CA ASP A 50 16.82 -3.55 7.49
C ASP A 50 17.25 -4.82 6.75
N GLY A 51 18.08 -4.67 5.72
CA GLY A 51 18.57 -5.75 4.88
C GLY A 51 17.65 -6.22 3.75
N ALA A 52 16.53 -5.54 3.47
CA ALA A 52 15.64 -5.93 2.36
C ALA A 52 14.81 -4.76 1.79
N ASP A 53 14.64 -4.78 0.46
CA ASP A 53 13.74 -3.87 -0.25
C ASP A 53 12.54 -4.65 -0.78
N VAL A 54 11.34 -4.26 -0.34
CA VAL A 54 10.09 -4.85 -0.80
C VAL A 54 9.39 -3.86 -1.73
N LYS A 55 9.52 -4.10 -3.04
CA LYS A 55 8.82 -3.32 -4.06
C LYS A 55 7.35 -3.72 -4.10
N LEU A 56 6.46 -2.77 -3.82
CA LEU A 56 5.02 -2.99 -3.90
C LEU A 56 4.55 -2.91 -5.35
N ASN A 57 3.53 -3.70 -5.67
CA ASN A 57 2.74 -3.54 -6.88
C ASN A 57 1.52 -2.64 -6.61
N ILE A 58 0.78 -2.30 -7.66
CA ILE A 58 -0.43 -1.48 -7.55
C ILE A 58 -1.48 -2.08 -6.61
N PHE A 59 -1.66 -3.41 -6.60
CA PHE A 59 -2.64 -4.10 -5.74
C PHE A 59 -2.23 -4.14 -4.26
N ASN A 60 -0.94 -3.98 -3.97
CA ASN A 60 -0.42 -3.83 -2.62
C ASN A 60 -0.64 -2.42 -2.05
N SER A 61 -0.73 -1.42 -2.94
CA SER A 61 -0.74 0.00 -2.58
C SER A 61 -2.09 0.67 -2.82
N PHE A 62 -2.96 0.07 -3.63
CA PHE A 62 -4.29 0.57 -3.96
C PHE A 62 -5.33 -0.54 -3.86
N VAL A 63 -6.50 -0.18 -3.35
CA VAL A 63 -7.64 -1.10 -3.20
C VAL A 63 -8.88 -0.49 -3.85
N GLN A 64 -9.62 -1.30 -4.59
CA GLN A 64 -10.91 -0.91 -5.13
C GLN A 64 -11.97 -1.03 -4.03
N VAL A 65 -12.51 0.11 -3.59
CA VAL A 65 -13.50 0.18 -2.50
C VAL A 65 -14.94 0.18 -3.02
N SER A 66 -15.14 0.55 -4.29
CA SER A 66 -16.43 0.45 -4.99
C SER A 66 -16.22 0.28 -6.49
N LYS A 67 -17.31 0.12 -7.25
CA LYS A 67 -17.23 -0.01 -8.73
C LYS A 67 -16.50 1.16 -9.39
N ASP A 68 -16.63 2.36 -8.84
CA ASP A 68 -16.13 3.58 -9.45
C ASP A 68 -14.94 4.20 -8.70
N LEU A 69 -14.48 3.60 -7.59
CA LEU A 69 -13.49 4.20 -6.70
C LEU A 69 -12.36 3.25 -6.36
N VAL A 70 -11.13 3.72 -6.57
CA VAL A 70 -9.89 3.08 -6.13
C VAL A 70 -9.17 4.02 -5.17
N CYS A 71 -8.68 3.50 -4.05
CA CYS A 71 -8.10 4.27 -2.96
C CYS A 71 -6.71 3.77 -2.60
N PHE A 72 -5.83 4.69 -2.23
CA PHE A 72 -4.50 4.41 -1.71
C PHE A 72 -4.65 3.65 -0.38
N ALA A 73 -4.17 2.42 -0.32
CA ALA A 73 -4.40 1.46 0.76
C ALA A 73 -3.48 1.68 1.98
N PHE A 74 -3.27 2.95 2.35
CA PHE A 74 -2.51 3.35 3.54
C PHE A 74 -3.40 4.18 4.45
N LEU A 75 -3.21 4.02 5.75
CA LEU A 75 -3.94 4.71 6.80
C LEU A 75 -2.97 5.29 7.82
N GLU A 76 -3.32 6.42 8.40
CA GLU A 76 -2.63 6.96 9.56
C GLU A 76 -2.97 6.20 10.84
N THR A 77 -2.08 6.28 11.83
CA THR A 77 -2.30 5.80 13.18
C THR A 77 -1.52 6.67 14.17
N GLU A 78 -2.03 6.80 15.39
CA GLU A 78 -1.30 7.39 16.52
C GLU A 78 -0.35 6.38 17.19
N GLY A 79 -0.47 5.09 16.87
CA GLY A 79 0.35 4.00 17.41
C GLY A 79 1.52 3.60 16.51
N ASP A 80 1.98 2.36 16.70
CA ASP A 80 3.07 1.78 15.91
C ASP A 80 2.67 1.56 14.44
N ALA A 81 3.68 1.59 13.55
CA ALA A 81 3.48 1.28 12.14
C ALA A 81 3.09 -0.21 11.96
N ILE A 82 2.13 -0.48 11.06
CA ILE A 82 1.63 -1.83 10.78
C ILE A 82 1.79 -2.13 9.29
N TYR A 83 2.50 -3.22 8.98
CA TYR A 83 2.61 -3.79 7.64
C TYR A 83 1.46 -4.78 7.39
N GLY A 84 0.40 -4.31 6.72
CA GLY A 84 -0.89 -5.01 6.63
C GLY A 84 -0.93 -6.13 5.59
N ASN A 85 -2.06 -6.83 5.53
CA ASN A 85 -2.31 -7.96 4.63
C ASN A 85 -2.24 -7.57 3.14
N LEU A 86 -2.77 -6.40 2.75
CA LEU A 86 -2.73 -5.95 1.34
C LEU A 86 -1.28 -5.76 0.87
N SER A 87 -0.42 -5.19 1.71
CA SER A 87 1.01 -5.03 1.42
C SER A 87 1.76 -6.37 1.35
N GLN A 88 1.20 -7.43 1.94
CA GLN A 88 1.76 -8.80 1.90
C GLN A 88 1.18 -9.66 0.77
N MET A 89 0.15 -9.18 0.06
CA MET A 89 -0.48 -9.93 -1.04
C MET A 89 0.53 -10.19 -2.16
N ASP A 90 0.49 -11.38 -2.76
CA ASP A 90 1.44 -11.82 -3.81
C ASP A 90 2.91 -11.84 -3.36
N PHE A 91 3.14 -12.10 -2.07
CA PHE A 91 4.44 -12.49 -1.52
C PHE A 91 4.34 -13.80 -0.75
N LEU A 92 5.34 -14.65 -0.93
CA LEU A 92 5.65 -15.68 0.07
C LEU A 92 6.39 -15.01 1.22
N VAL A 93 5.74 -15.00 2.37
CA VAL A 93 6.26 -14.38 3.60
C VAL A 93 6.78 -15.48 4.53
N GLY A 94 8.10 -15.51 4.72
CA GLY A 94 8.76 -16.46 5.60
C GLY A 94 8.98 -15.86 6.99
N TYR A 95 8.41 -16.48 8.02
CA TYR A 95 8.59 -16.11 9.42
C TYR A 95 9.57 -17.08 10.08
N ASP A 96 10.81 -16.65 10.30
CA ASP A 96 11.78 -17.42 11.07
C ASP A 96 11.84 -16.87 12.50
N THR A 97 11.16 -17.57 13.42
CA THR A 97 11.08 -17.19 14.83
C THR A 97 12.36 -17.53 15.60
N VAL A 98 13.23 -18.37 15.06
CA VAL A 98 14.51 -18.76 15.69
C VAL A 98 15.55 -17.67 15.42
N SER A 99 15.74 -17.29 14.16
CA SER A 99 16.66 -16.21 13.77
C SER A 99 16.06 -14.80 13.92
N LYS A 100 14.74 -14.71 14.20
CA LYS A 100 13.97 -13.47 14.30
C LYS A 100 14.00 -12.65 13.00
N MET A 101 13.91 -13.34 11.86
CA MET A 101 13.92 -12.74 10.54
C MET A 101 12.59 -12.92 9.82
N LEU A 102 12.27 -11.91 9.02
CA LEU A 102 11.16 -11.93 8.08
C LEU A 102 11.75 -11.93 6.66
N SER A 103 11.25 -12.79 5.78
CA SER A 103 11.69 -12.87 4.39
C SER A 103 10.51 -12.67 3.45
N PHE A 104 10.74 -11.97 2.34
CA PHE A 104 9.72 -11.70 1.32
C PHE A 104 10.21 -12.20 -0.03
N LYS A 105 9.37 -12.96 -0.73
CA LYS A 105 9.62 -13.38 -2.11
C LYS A 105 8.37 -13.10 -2.96
N PRO A 106 8.45 -12.27 -4.00
CA PRO A 106 7.33 -12.07 -4.92
C PRO A 106 6.83 -13.41 -5.48
N ALA A 107 5.51 -13.59 -5.53
CA ALA A 107 4.87 -14.80 -6.04
C ALA A 107 3.50 -14.45 -6.65
N ASP A 108 3.11 -15.17 -7.71
CA ASP A 108 1.72 -15.14 -8.19
C ASP A 108 0.94 -16.18 -7.41
N CYS A 109 0.34 -15.76 -6.28
CA CYS A 109 -0.34 -16.68 -5.35
C CYS A 109 -1.56 -17.36 -5.97
N ALA A 110 -2.10 -16.84 -7.07
CA ALA A 110 -3.21 -17.45 -7.79
C ALA A 110 -2.79 -18.62 -8.69
N LYS A 111 -1.49 -18.77 -8.99
CA LYS A 111 -0.94 -19.82 -9.87
C LYS A 111 -0.06 -20.83 -9.15
N MET A 112 -0.08 -20.85 -7.83
CA MET A 112 0.69 -21.78 -7.01
C MET A 112 0.08 -23.17 -6.94
#